data_AF-A0A558ACP9-F1
#
_entry.id   AF-A0A558ACP9-F1
#
_cell.length_a   1.000
_cell.length_b   1.000
_cell.length_c   1.000
_cell.angle_alpha   90.00
_cell.angle_beta   90.00
_cell.angle_gamma   90.00
#
_symmetry.space_group_name_H-M   'P 1'
#
loop_
_entity.id
_entity.type
_entity.pdbx_description
1 polymer ?
#
loop_
_entity_poly.entity_id
_entity_poly.type
_entity_poly.pdbx_seq_one_letter_code
_entity_poly.pdbx_strand_id
1 'polypeptide(L)'
;MTRGHAARGQEKGRRDHRGTAPRAFRHSGTPELRAVLPALAANASDLRHRLDEWAVTAGLAPELVEVMSLAVYEAMANAVEHAYRTASPARCG
;
A
#
# COMPACT_ATOMS: atom_id res chain seq x y z
N MET A 1 -29.92 9.63 -60.82
CA MET A 1 -29.35 8.29 -60.58
C MET A 1 -28.66 8.34 -59.22
N THR A 2 -29.37 8.40 -58.09
CA THR A 2 -29.98 7.31 -57.28
C THR A 2 -28.97 6.44 -56.51
N ARG A 3 -29.28 6.28 -55.21
CA ARG A 3 -28.66 5.47 -54.12
C ARG A 3 -27.57 6.23 -53.34
N GLY A 4 -27.74 6.56 -52.05
CA GLY A 4 -28.59 5.94 -51.02
C GLY A 4 -27.87 4.74 -50.42
N HIS A 5 -27.03 4.99 -49.40
CA HIS A 5 -26.57 3.96 -48.47
C HIS A 5 -26.93 4.38 -47.05
N ALA A 6 -27.88 3.65 -46.49
CA ALA A 6 -28.31 3.74 -45.12
C ALA A 6 -27.48 2.80 -44.22
N ALA A 7 -27.50 3.16 -42.93
CA ALA A 7 -27.46 2.30 -41.76
C ALA A 7 -26.13 1.66 -41.32
N ARG A 8 -25.67 2.13 -40.14
CA ARG A 8 -25.44 1.39 -38.87
C ARG A 8 -24.46 2.26 -38.05
N GLY A 9 -24.82 2.91 -36.94
CA GLY A 9 -25.63 2.42 -35.84
C GLY A 9 -24.80 1.40 -35.07
N GLN A 10 -23.88 1.85 -34.20
CA GLN A 10 -23.45 1.15 -32.97
C GLN A 10 -22.78 2.15 -32.01
N GLU A 11 -23.62 2.49 -31.05
CA GLU A 11 -23.39 3.19 -29.80
C GLU A 11 -22.30 2.45 -29.00
N LYS A 12 -21.11 3.06 -28.90
CA LYS A 12 -20.00 2.49 -28.12
C LYS A 12 -20.36 2.62 -26.64
N GLY A 13 -20.90 1.53 -26.12
CA GLY A 13 -21.34 1.35 -24.74
C GLY A 13 -20.42 2.03 -23.74
N ARG A 14 -20.96 3.10 -23.16
CA ARG A 14 -20.53 3.68 -21.89
C ARG A 14 -20.59 2.56 -20.87
N ARG A 15 -19.44 1.92 -20.61
CA ARG A 15 -19.31 1.00 -19.48
C ARG A 15 -19.57 1.82 -18.24
N ASP A 16 -20.72 1.58 -17.64
CA ASP A 16 -21.04 2.00 -16.28
C ASP A 16 -19.98 1.35 -15.37
N HIS A 17 -18.89 2.08 -15.13
CA HIS A 17 -18.12 1.94 -13.91
C HIS A 17 -18.97 2.52 -12.76
N ARG A 18 -20.14 1.91 -12.52
CA ARG A 18 -20.70 1.85 -11.18
C ARG A 18 -19.78 0.93 -10.40
N GLY A 19 -18.58 1.44 -10.12
CA GLY A 19 -17.78 0.96 -9.02
C GLY A 19 -18.66 1.15 -7.81
N THR A 20 -19.25 0.04 -7.35
CA THR A 20 -19.78 -0.08 -6.01
C THR A 20 -18.67 0.44 -5.11
N ALA A 21 -18.82 1.68 -4.62
CA ALA A 21 -17.89 2.24 -3.67
C ALA A 21 -17.78 1.18 -2.56
N PRO A 22 -16.57 0.67 -2.24
CA PRO A 22 -16.45 -0.26 -1.14
C PRO A 22 -17.09 0.44 0.05
N ARG A 23 -18.06 -0.25 0.68
CA ARG A 23 -18.68 0.19 1.94
C ARG A 23 -17.56 0.79 2.78
N ALA A 24 -17.67 2.07 3.11
CA ALA A 24 -16.72 2.71 4.00
C ALA A 24 -16.66 1.85 5.26
N PHE A 25 -15.61 1.03 5.38
CA PHE A 25 -15.36 0.19 6.53
C PHE A 25 -15.16 1.16 7.68
N ARG A 26 -16.21 1.35 8.47
CA ARG A 26 -16.13 2.10 9.71
C ARG A 26 -15.24 1.27 10.64
N HIS A 27 -13.92 1.53 10.62
CA HIS A 27 -12.93 0.94 11.53
C HIS A 27 -13.08 1.53 12.94
N SER A 28 -14.28 1.54 13.50
CA SER A 28 -14.53 2.10 14.84
C SER A 28 -14.13 1.14 15.96
N GLY A 29 -13.13 0.28 15.74
CA GLY A 29 -12.74 -0.75 16.70
C GLY A 29 -11.31 -1.27 16.61
N THR A 30 -10.57 -1.01 15.53
CA THR A 30 -9.18 -1.45 15.45
C THR A 30 -8.27 -0.41 16.13
N PRO A 31 -7.49 -0.79 17.16
CA PRO A 31 -6.60 0.14 17.83
C PRO A 31 -5.51 0.67 16.88
N GLU A 32 -5.03 1.89 17.12
CA GLU A 32 -3.93 2.48 16.36
C GLU A 32 -2.63 1.70 16.62
N LEU A 33 -1.88 1.37 15.55
CA LEU A 33 -0.53 0.82 15.67
C LEU A 33 0.51 1.95 15.71
N ARG A 34 1.23 2.09 16.82
CA ARG A 34 2.40 2.98 16.97
C ARG A 34 3.60 2.22 17.52
N ALA A 35 4.80 2.57 17.04
CA ALA A 35 6.06 2.05 17.55
C ALA A 35 7.18 3.09 17.42
N VAL A 36 8.08 3.13 18.40
CA VAL A 36 9.34 3.89 18.37
C VAL A 36 10.46 2.92 18.72
N LEU A 37 11.37 2.68 17.77
CA LEU A 37 12.40 1.65 17.87
C LEU A 37 13.73 2.20 17.33
N PRO A 38 14.89 1.71 17.83
CA PRO A 38 16.18 1.98 17.19
C PRO A 38 16.18 1.54 15.72
N ALA A 39 16.88 2.26 14.86
CA ALA A 39 17.02 1.95 13.44
C ALA A 39 17.96 0.74 13.22
N LEU A 40 17.49 -0.45 13.57
CA LEU A 40 18.16 -1.74 13.41
C LEU A 40 17.36 -2.64 12.46
N ALA A 41 18.04 -3.44 11.64
CA ALA A 41 17.40 -4.35 10.71
C ALA A 41 16.46 -5.36 11.42
N ALA A 42 16.83 -5.84 12.61
CA ALA A 42 15.98 -6.73 13.41
C ALA A 42 14.64 -6.08 13.78
N ASN A 43 14.67 -4.80 14.19
CA ASN A 43 13.46 -4.06 14.54
C ASN A 43 12.54 -3.82 13.33
N ALA A 44 13.11 -3.70 12.12
CA ALA A 44 12.32 -3.58 10.90
C ALA A 44 11.54 -4.88 10.60
N SER A 45 12.18 -6.03 10.75
CA SER A 45 11.51 -7.33 10.61
C SER A 45 10.38 -7.51 11.63
N ASP A 46 10.65 -7.20 12.89
CA ASP A 46 9.66 -7.34 13.97
C ASP A 46 8.46 -6.40 13.77
N LEU A 47 8.71 -5.14 13.35
CA LEU A 47 7.63 -4.19 13.10
C LEU A 47 6.78 -4.57 11.88
N ARG A 48 7.37 -5.20 10.86
CA ARG A 48 6.63 -5.75 9.72
C ARG A 48 5.62 -6.82 10.16
N HIS A 49 6.04 -7.75 11.01
CA HIS A 49 5.14 -8.78 11.53
C HIS A 49 3.99 -8.20 12.35
N ARG A 50 4.28 -7.21 13.20
CA ARG A 50 3.25 -6.49 13.98
C ARG A 50 2.28 -5.72 13.10
N LEU A 51 2.75 -5.16 11.99
CA LEU A 51 1.90 -4.51 11.00
C LEU A 51 0.97 -5.51 10.31
N ASP A 52 1.49 -6.68 9.90
CA ASP A 52 0.69 -7.72 9.25
C ASP A 52 -0.45 -8.19 10.17
N GLU A 53 -0.15 -8.46 11.44
CA GLU A 53 -1.14 -8.83 12.46
C GLU A 53 -2.20 -7.74 12.66
N TRP A 54 -1.77 -6.49 12.74
CA TRP A 54 -2.67 -5.35 12.84
C TRP A 54 -3.56 -5.20 11.60
N ALA A 55 -3.01 -5.35 10.40
CA ALA A 55 -3.70 -5.20 9.13
C ALA A 55 -4.76 -6.30 8.94
N VAL A 56 -4.44 -7.53 9.35
CA VAL A 56 -5.40 -8.64 9.40
C VAL A 56 -6.51 -8.34 10.40
N THR A 57 -6.17 -7.85 11.60
CA THR A 57 -7.15 -7.46 12.63
C THR A 57 -8.02 -6.28 12.19
N ALA A 58 -7.49 -5.39 11.36
CA ALA A 58 -8.24 -4.31 10.70
C ALA A 58 -9.22 -4.84 9.64
N GLY A 59 -9.10 -6.10 9.21
CA GLY A 59 -9.93 -6.68 8.16
C GLY A 59 -9.54 -6.20 6.76
N LEU A 60 -8.27 -5.83 6.55
CA LEU A 60 -7.75 -5.51 5.23
C LEU A 60 -7.70 -6.76 4.35
N ALA A 61 -7.92 -6.57 3.04
CA ALA A 61 -7.79 -7.64 2.07
C ALA A 61 -6.34 -8.17 2.04
N PRO A 62 -6.11 -9.48 1.85
CA PRO A 62 -4.76 -10.08 1.86
C PRO A 62 -3.79 -9.41 0.90
N GLU A 63 -4.26 -9.04 -0.29
CA GLU A 63 -3.45 -8.37 -1.32
C GLU A 63 -3.01 -6.97 -0.85
N LEU A 64 -3.85 -6.29 -0.07
CA LEU A 64 -3.52 -5.00 0.53
C LEU A 64 -2.54 -5.15 1.70
N VAL A 65 -2.68 -6.22 2.50
CA VAL A 65 -1.73 -6.54 3.58
C VAL A 65 -0.33 -6.74 2.99
N GLU A 66 -0.18 -7.54 1.93
CA GLU A 66 1.12 -7.77 1.28
C GLU A 66 1.77 -6.48 0.77
N VAL A 67 1.00 -5.65 0.07
CA VAL A 67 1.49 -4.36 -0.46
C VAL A 67 1.90 -3.42 0.67
N MET A 68 1.11 -3.35 1.75
CA MET A 68 1.45 -2.53 2.92
C MET A 68 2.70 -3.06 3.64
N SER A 69 2.81 -4.37 3.81
CA SER A 69 3.96 -5.04 4.43
C SER A 69 5.26 -4.71 3.71
N LEU A 70 5.24 -4.80 2.37
CA LEU A 70 6.39 -4.46 1.53
C LEU A 70 6.75 -2.98 1.64
N ALA A 71 5.78 -2.08 1.46
CA ALA A 71 6.02 -0.64 1.49
C ALA A 71 6.58 -0.17 2.83
N VAL A 72 6.06 -0.71 3.95
CA VAL A 72 6.56 -0.36 5.29
C VAL A 72 7.95 -0.96 5.52
N TYR A 73 8.20 -2.19 5.07
CA TYR A 73 9.54 -2.79 5.15
C TYR A 73 10.59 -1.96 4.39
N GLU A 74 10.30 -1.53 3.16
CA GLU A 74 11.19 -0.67 2.38
C GLU A 74 11.44 0.68 3.07
N ALA A 75 10.39 1.31 3.61
CA ALA A 75 10.53 2.56 4.36
C ALA A 75 11.44 2.38 5.59
N MET A 76 11.31 1.27 6.32
CA MET A 76 12.16 0.96 7.47
C MET A 76 13.60 0.63 7.06
N ALA A 77 13.80 -0.15 6.00
CA ALA A 77 15.12 -0.46 5.46
C ALA A 77 15.86 0.82 5.06
N ASN A 78 15.18 1.74 4.37
CA ASN A 78 15.71 3.06 4.03
C ASN A 78 16.14 3.86 5.28
N ALA A 79 15.35 3.81 6.36
CA ALA A 79 15.69 4.47 7.62
C ALA A 79 16.94 3.86 8.28
N VAL A 80 17.04 2.53 8.30
CA VAL A 80 18.21 1.78 8.82
C VAL A 80 19.46 2.10 8.01
N GLU A 81 19.38 2.06 6.68
CA GLU A 81 20.49 2.40 5.79
C GLU A 81 20.99 3.84 6.02
N HIS A 82 20.06 4.79 6.19
CA HIS A 82 20.43 6.17 6.47
C HIS A 82 21.12 6.34 7.84
N ALA A 83 20.65 5.62 8.86
CA ALA A 83 21.27 5.61 10.18
C ALA A 83 22.72 5.08 10.12
N TYR A 84 22.97 3.99 9.40
CA TYR A 84 24.34 3.47 9.25
C TYR A 84 25.22 4.36 8.37
N ARG A 85 24.68 4.99 7.32
CA ARG A 85 25.43 5.92 6.46
C ARG A 85 25.87 7.17 7.22
N THR A 86 25.02 7.67 8.12
CA THR A 86 25.35 8.83 8.98
C THR A 86 26.25 8.45 10.15
N ALA A 87 26.15 7.22 10.65
CA ALA A 87 27.03 6.67 11.69
C ALA A 87 28.43 6.29 11.18
N SER A 88 28.69 6.38 9.87
CA SER A 88 30.01 6.20 9.29
C SER A 88 30.63 7.58 9.03
N PRO A 89 31.25 8.24 10.03
CA PRO A 89 32.14 9.35 9.74
C PRO A 89 33.26 8.76 8.89
N ALA A 90 33.47 9.34 7.71
CA ALA A 90 34.68 9.10 6.95
C ALA A 90 35.87 9.14 7.92
N ARG A 91 36.67 8.07 7.90
CA ARG A 91 37.87 7.89 8.73
C ARG A 91 38.61 9.23 8.86
N CYS A 92 38.65 9.77 10.08
CA CYS A 92 39.66 10.76 10.44
C CYS A 92 40.95 9.98 10.73
N GLY A 93 42.03 10.28 9.98
CA GLY A 93 43.37 9.75 10.18
C GLY A 93 43.90 9.01 8.97
#